data_AF-A0A371R3X3-F1
#
_entry.id   AF-A0A371R3X3-F1
#
_cell.length_a   1.000
_cell.length_b   1.000
_cell.length_c   1.000
_cell.angle_alpha   90.00
_cell.angle_beta   90.00
_cell.angle_gamma   90.00
#
_symmetry.space_group_name_H-M   'P 1'
#
loop_
_entity.id
_entity.type
_entity.pdbx_description
1 polymer ?
#
loop_
_entity_poly.entity_id
_entity_poly.type
_entity_poly.pdbx_seq_one_letter_code
_entity_poly.pdbx_strand_id
1 'polypeptide(L)'
;MVGYLDYKSRPREYIEARFNEAAAEANLAEEMLRRELYQNAANKAFMALKALTSAIVASELCNLKRDEKRREWYEKVGHAAPTTGLIKIAKDLEALGYKGIEAAVKTALLLHRFAYNGFDPNFVDYLDTDEVVSDIKQVLDFVKTTIQTLSAQVPTRIQQC
;
A
#
# COMPACT_ATOMS: atom_id res chain seq x y z
N MET A 1 16.33 16.43 -4.12
CA MET A 1 15.09 15.72 -3.72
C MET A 1 14.06 16.80 -3.41
N VAL A 2 13.16 17.10 -4.34
CA VAL A 2 12.12 18.13 -4.10
C VAL A 2 11.16 17.53 -3.08
N GLY A 3 11.18 18.07 -1.86
CA GLY A 3 10.37 17.62 -0.75
C GLY A 3 8.88 17.72 -1.09
N TYR A 4 8.18 16.59 -0.93
CA TYR A 4 6.75 16.40 -1.16
C TYR A 4 6.27 16.73 -2.58
N LEU A 5 6.11 15.69 -3.40
CA LEU A 5 5.24 15.77 -4.58
C LEU A 5 3.82 16.01 -4.07
N ASP A 6 3.27 17.18 -4.40
CA ASP A 6 1.89 17.50 -4.14
C ASP A 6 1.01 16.88 -5.24
N TYR A 7 0.14 15.95 -4.86
CA TYR A 7 -0.75 15.27 -5.81
C TYR A 7 -1.67 16.27 -6.54
N LYS A 8 -1.98 17.43 -5.95
CA LYS A 8 -2.89 18.41 -6.57
C LYS A 8 -2.25 19.12 -7.76
N SER A 9 -1.00 19.54 -7.61
CA SER A 9 -0.28 20.26 -8.67
C SER A 9 0.38 19.33 -9.68
N ARG A 10 0.78 18.12 -9.26
CA ARG A 10 1.52 17.15 -10.09
C ARG A 10 1.01 15.71 -9.87
N PRO A 11 -0.25 15.40 -10.25
CA PRO A 11 -0.87 14.11 -9.96
C PRO A 11 -0.13 12.95 -10.60
N ARG A 12 0.38 13.12 -11.82
CA ARG A 12 1.11 12.08 -12.54
C ARG A 12 2.43 11.74 -11.87
N GLU A 13 3.23 12.75 -11.57
CA GLU A 13 4.52 12.57 -10.90
C GLU A 13 4.33 12.00 -9.49
N TYR A 14 3.27 12.41 -8.78
CA TYR A 14 2.89 11.80 -7.52
C TYR A 14 2.61 10.31 -7.66
N ILE A 15 1.75 9.91 -8.60
CA ILE A 15 1.40 8.50 -8.84
C ILE A 15 2.66 7.69 -9.20
N GLU A 16 3.48 8.18 -10.14
CA GLU A 16 4.71 7.52 -10.57
C GLU A 16 5.69 7.37 -9.39
N ALA A 17 5.85 8.41 -8.55
CA ALA A 17 6.69 8.33 -7.37
C ALA A 17 6.17 7.33 -6.34
N ARG A 18 4.86 7.23 -6.11
CA ARG A 18 4.28 6.25 -5.18
C ARG A 18 4.42 4.81 -5.68
N PHE A 19 4.33 4.56 -6.99
CA PHE A 19 4.67 3.26 -7.56
C PHE A 19 6.15 2.92 -7.40
N ASN A 20 7.05 3.88 -7.65
CA ASN A 20 8.49 3.69 -7.47
C ASN A 20 8.85 3.42 -6.00
N GLU A 21 8.22 4.15 -5.06
CA GLU A 21 8.37 3.93 -3.63
C GLU A 21 7.86 2.54 -3.22
N ALA A 22 6.71 2.10 -3.73
CA ALA A 22 6.19 0.77 -3.48
C ALA A 22 7.17 -0.32 -3.94
N ALA A 23 7.75 -0.17 -5.14
CA ALA A 23 8.75 -1.10 -5.67
C ALA A 23 10.05 -1.10 -4.84
N ALA A 24 10.54 0.09 -4.46
CA ALA A 24 11.75 0.23 -3.65
C ALA A 24 11.58 -0.40 -2.26
N GLU A 25 10.46 -0.12 -1.59
CA GLU A 25 10.14 -0.70 -0.27
C GLU A 25 9.96 -2.22 -0.35
N ALA A 26 9.34 -2.74 -1.42
CA ALA A 26 9.22 -4.19 -1.64
C ALA A 26 10.60 -4.87 -1.81
N ASN A 27 11.51 -4.25 -2.58
CA ASN A 27 12.86 -4.78 -2.76
C ASN A 27 13.67 -4.76 -1.44
N LEU A 28 13.52 -3.69 -0.65
CA LEU A 28 14.15 -3.61 0.68
C LEU A 28 13.60 -4.67 1.63
N ALA A 29 12.29 -4.96 1.60
CA ALA A 29 11.69 -6.02 2.39
C ALA A 29 12.32 -7.40 2.08
N GLU A 30 12.55 -7.70 0.80
CA GLU A 30 13.21 -8.95 0.40
C GLU A 30 14.68 -9.03 0.80
N GLU A 31 15.40 -7.92 0.74
CA GLU A 31 16.77 -7.86 1.24
C GLU A 31 16.82 -8.13 2.75
N MET A 32 15.92 -7.49 3.51
CA MET A 32 15.81 -7.69 4.95
C MET A 32 15.39 -9.12 5.30
N LEU A 33 14.48 -9.70 4.53
CA LEU A 33 14.03 -11.08 4.72
C LEU A 33 15.18 -12.09 4.50
N ARG A 34 16.02 -11.88 3.47
CA ARG A 34 17.23 -12.70 3.23
C ARG A 34 18.27 -12.60 4.33
N ARG A 35 18.21 -11.55 5.14
CA ARG A 35 19.09 -11.30 6.28
C ARG A 35 18.44 -11.64 7.62
N GLU A 36 17.27 -12.29 7.60
CA GLU A 36 16.49 -12.68 8.79
C GLU A 36 16.07 -11.49 9.68
N LEU A 37 15.99 -10.28 9.09
CA LEU A 37 15.56 -9.06 9.78
C LEU A 37 14.03 -8.95 9.72
N TYR A 38 13.32 -9.88 10.35
CA TYR A 38 11.87 -10.08 10.15
C TYR A 38 11.02 -8.85 10.48
N GLN A 39 11.25 -8.17 11.61
CA GLN A 39 10.51 -6.95 11.97
C GLN A 39 10.71 -5.84 10.95
N ASN A 40 11.95 -5.68 10.46
CA ASN A 40 12.28 -4.68 9.44
C ASN A 40 11.64 -5.04 8.09
N ALA A 41 11.71 -6.31 7.69
CA ALA A 41 11.08 -6.82 6.47
C ALA A 41 9.55 -6.63 6.52
N ALA A 42 8.90 -6.91 7.65
CA ALA A 42 7.48 -6.67 7.87
C ALA A 42 7.12 -5.19 7.74
N ASN A 43 7.90 -4.29 8.33
CA ASN A 43 7.70 -2.86 8.18
C ASN A 43 7.81 -2.41 6.70
N LYS A 44 8.82 -2.92 5.98
CA LYS A 44 9.03 -2.61 4.56
C LYS A 44 7.92 -3.16 3.66
N ALA A 45 7.43 -4.37 3.92
CA ALA A 45 6.26 -4.91 3.22
C ALA A 45 5.01 -4.05 3.45
N PHE A 46 4.76 -3.61 4.68
CA PHE A 46 3.65 -2.70 4.99
C PHE A 46 3.79 -1.33 4.28
N MET A 47 4.99 -0.74 4.28
CA MET A 47 5.25 0.52 3.57
C MET A 47 5.05 0.36 2.06
N ALA A 48 5.50 -0.76 1.47
CA ALA A 48 5.30 -1.07 0.07
C ALA A 48 3.82 -1.10 -0.32
N LEU A 49 2.98 -1.81 0.46
CA LEU A 49 1.54 -1.87 0.22
C LEU A 49 0.86 -0.50 0.40
N LYS A 50 1.28 0.27 1.41
CA LYS A 50 0.73 1.62 1.64
C LYS A 50 1.07 2.58 0.49
N ALA A 51 2.28 2.49 -0.05
CA ALA A 51 2.70 3.25 -1.22
C ALA A 51 1.89 2.85 -2.46
N LEU A 52 1.74 1.55 -2.71
CA LEU A 52 0.90 1.04 -3.81
C LEU A 52 -0.55 1.50 -3.69
N THR A 53 -1.14 1.37 -2.51
CA THR A 53 -2.54 1.78 -2.25
C THR A 53 -2.72 3.28 -2.52
N SER A 54 -1.75 4.10 -2.11
CA SER A 54 -1.74 5.54 -2.37
C SER A 54 -1.64 5.86 -3.86
N ALA A 55 -0.80 5.15 -4.61
CA ALA A 55 -0.72 5.29 -6.07
C ALA A 55 -2.06 4.95 -6.75
N ILE A 56 -2.67 3.83 -6.35
CA ILE A 56 -3.98 3.39 -6.88
C ILE A 56 -5.05 4.42 -6.57
N VAL A 57 -5.18 4.86 -5.30
CA VAL A 57 -6.18 5.87 -4.92
C VAL A 57 -6.01 7.14 -5.74
N ALA A 58 -4.78 7.65 -5.87
CA ALA A 58 -4.51 8.85 -6.64
C ALA A 58 -4.90 8.69 -8.12
N SER A 59 -4.70 7.50 -8.71
CA SER A 59 -5.13 7.19 -10.08
C SER A 59 -6.64 6.98 -10.25
N GLU A 60 -7.36 6.67 -9.16
CA GLU A 60 -8.79 6.34 -9.16
C GLU A 60 -9.64 7.40 -8.46
N LEU A 61 -9.07 8.59 -8.18
CA LEU A 61 -9.76 9.64 -7.45
C LEU A 61 -11.12 9.97 -8.08
N CYS A 62 -11.23 10.00 -9.40
CA CYS A 62 -12.50 10.22 -10.11
C CYS A 62 -13.58 9.21 -9.72
N ASN A 63 -13.22 7.93 -9.66
CA ASN A 63 -14.14 6.82 -9.40
C ASN A 63 -14.46 6.64 -7.90
N LEU A 64 -13.57 7.12 -7.03
CA LEU A 64 -13.73 7.06 -5.57
C LEU A 64 -14.63 8.18 -5.00
N LYS A 65 -14.83 9.26 -5.77
CA LYS A 65 -15.66 10.44 -5.43
C LYS A 65 -17.17 10.17 -5.60
N ARG A 66 -17.70 9.23 -4.81
CA ARG A 66 -19.14 8.85 -4.85
C ARG A 66 -20.08 9.93 -4.32
N ASP A 67 -19.62 10.73 -3.37
CA ASP A 67 -20.33 11.86 -2.77
C ASP A 67 -19.33 12.95 -2.34
N GLU A 68 -19.84 14.15 -2.04
CA GLU A 68 -19.03 15.33 -1.71
C GLU A 68 -18.15 15.12 -0.47
N LYS A 69 -18.66 14.44 0.56
CA LYS A 69 -17.92 14.18 1.80
C LYS A 69 -16.78 13.18 1.58
N ARG A 70 -17.04 12.14 0.79
CA ARG A 70 -16.04 11.15 0.36
C ARG A 70 -14.98 11.81 -0.52
N ARG A 71 -15.39 12.66 -1.45
CA ARG A 71 -14.50 13.45 -2.30
C ARG A 71 -13.55 14.29 -1.47
N GLU A 72 -14.09 15.10 -0.54
CA GLU A 72 -13.28 15.95 0.33
C GLU A 72 -12.30 15.11 1.15
N TRP A 73 -12.73 13.97 1.69
CA TRP A 73 -11.86 13.10 2.48
C TRP A 73 -10.70 12.52 1.65
N TYR A 74 -10.97 12.03 0.45
CA TYR A 74 -9.94 11.48 -0.44
C TYR A 74 -8.95 12.56 -0.90
N GLU A 75 -9.46 13.74 -1.27
CA GLU A 75 -8.63 14.87 -1.65
C GLU A 75 -7.79 15.40 -0.48
N LYS A 76 -8.32 15.41 0.74
CA LYS A 76 -7.60 15.96 1.89
C LYS A 76 -6.59 14.98 2.49
N VAL A 77 -6.95 13.71 2.62
CA VAL A 77 -6.16 12.72 3.38
C VAL A 77 -6.09 11.36 2.68
N GLY A 78 -7.18 10.89 2.08
CA GLY A 78 -7.29 9.52 1.57
C GLY A 78 -6.27 9.18 0.47
N HIS A 79 -5.88 10.14 -0.37
CA HIS A 79 -4.83 9.97 -1.40
C HIS A 79 -3.49 9.47 -0.84
N ALA A 80 -3.16 9.80 0.42
CA ALA A 80 -1.93 9.37 1.07
C ALA A 80 -2.03 7.98 1.73
N ALA A 81 -3.18 7.29 1.59
CA ALA A 81 -3.46 6.00 2.20
C ALA A 81 -3.12 5.95 3.71
N PRO A 82 -3.73 6.80 4.57
CA PRO A 82 -3.45 6.82 6.00
C PRO A 82 -3.76 5.47 6.65
N THR A 83 -2.93 5.03 7.60
CA THR A 83 -3.07 3.73 8.27
C THR A 83 -4.47 3.55 8.88
N THR A 84 -5.02 4.59 9.50
CA THR A 84 -6.36 4.59 10.12
C THR A 84 -7.51 4.46 9.11
N GLY A 85 -7.28 4.83 7.85
CA GLY A 85 -8.28 4.73 6.77
C GLY A 85 -8.09 3.54 5.84
N LEU A 86 -7.00 2.78 6.00
CA LEU A 86 -6.52 1.83 4.99
C LEU A 86 -7.53 0.73 4.67
N ILE A 87 -8.20 0.16 5.67
CA ILE A 87 -9.24 -0.87 5.46
C ILE A 87 -10.41 -0.32 4.65
N LYS A 88 -10.86 0.90 4.95
CA LYS A 88 -11.98 1.52 4.23
C LYS A 88 -11.60 1.81 2.77
N ILE A 89 -10.39 2.32 2.55
CA ILE A 89 -9.84 2.52 1.21
C ILE A 89 -9.79 1.19 0.45
N ALA A 90 -9.30 0.13 1.09
CA ALA A 90 -9.20 -1.18 0.45
C ALA A 90 -10.56 -1.71 0.00
N LYS A 91 -11.60 -1.56 0.84
CA LYS A 91 -12.99 -1.91 0.48
C LYS A 91 -13.51 -1.10 -0.70
N ASP A 92 -13.21 0.19 -0.74
CA ASP A 92 -13.62 1.05 -1.84
C ASP A 92 -12.92 0.62 -3.15
N LEU A 93 -11.64 0.26 -3.10
CA LEU A 93 -10.88 -0.23 -4.24
C LEU A 93 -11.32 -1.63 -4.69
N GLU A 94 -11.61 -2.54 -3.76
CA GLU A 94 -12.17 -3.87 -4.06
C GLU A 94 -13.50 -3.73 -4.82
N ALA A 95 -14.35 -2.77 -4.43
CA ALA A 95 -15.61 -2.46 -5.11
C ALA A 95 -15.40 -1.85 -6.52
N LEU A 96 -14.24 -1.26 -6.80
CA LEU A 96 -13.83 -0.82 -8.15
C LEU A 96 -13.16 -1.94 -8.97
N GLY A 97 -13.03 -3.15 -8.41
CA GLY A 97 -12.50 -4.33 -9.11
C GLY A 97 -11.02 -4.63 -8.82
N TYR A 98 -10.39 -3.94 -7.87
CA TYR A 98 -9.02 -4.27 -7.42
C TYR A 98 -9.05 -5.49 -6.51
N LYS A 99 -9.20 -6.67 -7.10
CA LYS A 99 -9.42 -7.92 -6.37
C LYS A 99 -8.26 -8.26 -5.43
N GLY A 100 -8.59 -8.63 -4.20
CA GLY A 100 -7.64 -9.09 -3.18
C GLY A 100 -6.94 -7.97 -2.40
N ILE A 101 -7.21 -6.69 -2.72
CA ILE A 101 -6.57 -5.57 -2.02
C ILE A 101 -7.03 -5.47 -0.57
N GLU A 102 -8.28 -5.81 -0.25
CA GLU A 102 -8.75 -5.83 1.14
C GLU A 102 -7.98 -6.88 1.97
N ALA A 103 -7.76 -8.07 1.41
CA ALA A 103 -7.01 -9.13 2.08
C ALA A 103 -5.55 -8.70 2.31
N ALA A 104 -4.88 -8.20 1.26
CA ALA A 104 -3.51 -7.72 1.36
C ALA A 104 -3.35 -6.61 2.41
N VAL A 105 -4.29 -5.67 2.48
CA VAL A 105 -4.28 -4.58 3.48
C VAL A 105 -4.43 -5.11 4.90
N LYS A 106 -5.30 -6.09 5.13
CA LYS A 106 -5.45 -6.72 6.46
C LYS A 106 -4.16 -7.42 6.88
N THR A 107 -3.57 -8.23 6.00
CA THR A 107 -2.28 -8.90 6.25
C THR A 107 -1.18 -7.90 6.55
N ALA A 108 -1.07 -6.82 5.77
CA ALA A 108 -0.06 -5.80 5.99
C ALA A 108 -0.25 -5.03 7.31
N LEU A 109 -1.48 -4.89 7.82
CA LEU A 109 -1.74 -4.32 9.14
C LEU A 109 -1.30 -5.25 10.28
N LEU A 110 -1.39 -6.57 10.09
CA LEU A 110 -0.80 -7.55 11.02
C LEU A 110 0.73 -7.41 11.03
N LEU A 111 1.35 -7.34 9.86
CA LEU A 111 2.79 -7.11 9.72
C LEU A 111 3.25 -5.77 10.31
N HIS A 112 2.45 -4.71 10.16
CA HIS A 112 2.73 -3.41 10.79
C HIS A 112 2.76 -3.53 12.31
N ARG A 113 1.83 -4.28 12.90
CA ARG A 113 1.79 -4.51 14.34
C ARG A 113 3.00 -5.35 14.79
N PHE A 114 3.33 -6.40 14.05
CA PHE A 114 4.51 -7.22 14.31
C PHE A 114 5.82 -6.43 14.24
N ALA A 115 5.96 -5.53 13.27
CA ALA A 115 7.16 -4.72 13.10
C ALA A 115 7.57 -3.96 14.37
N TYR A 116 6.61 -3.47 15.17
CA TYR A 116 6.90 -2.77 16.43
C TYR A 116 7.08 -3.69 17.63
N ASN A 117 6.36 -4.81 17.67
CA ASN A 117 6.20 -5.60 18.88
C ASN A 117 6.99 -6.91 18.88
N GLY A 118 7.51 -7.35 17.72
CA GLY A 118 8.12 -8.67 17.59
C GLY A 118 7.12 -9.77 17.97
N PHE A 119 7.60 -10.86 18.58
CA PHE A 119 6.77 -11.98 19.03
C PHE A 119 6.17 -11.79 20.44
N ASP A 120 5.90 -10.55 20.87
CA ASP A 120 5.19 -10.36 22.13
C ASP A 120 3.73 -10.84 22.00
N PRO A 121 3.34 -11.94 22.68
CA PRO A 121 2.03 -12.57 22.49
C PRO A 121 0.87 -11.71 22.98
N ASN A 122 1.13 -10.62 23.71
CA ASN A 122 0.08 -9.67 24.11
C ASN A 122 -0.27 -8.68 23.00
N PHE A 123 0.62 -8.52 22.03
CA PHE A 123 0.53 -7.47 21.02
C PHE A 123 0.52 -7.98 19.59
N VAL A 124 0.76 -9.27 19.32
CA VAL A 124 0.72 -9.82 17.95
C VAL A 124 0.00 -11.14 17.88
N ASP A 125 -0.50 -11.47 16.69
CA ASP A 125 -1.23 -12.71 16.41
C ASP A 125 -0.33 -13.80 15.79
N TYR A 126 1.00 -13.57 15.71
CA TYR A 126 1.96 -14.51 15.12
C TYR A 126 2.57 -15.44 16.18
N LEU A 127 2.62 -16.73 15.86
CA LEU A 127 3.17 -17.77 16.75
C LEU A 127 4.65 -18.06 16.47
N ASP A 128 5.07 -17.92 15.21
CA ASP A 128 6.42 -18.24 14.78
C ASP A 128 6.88 -17.43 13.55
N THR A 129 8.14 -17.59 13.18
CA THR A 129 8.74 -16.93 12.03
C THR A 129 8.14 -17.35 10.71
N ASP A 130 7.68 -18.59 10.58
CA ASP A 130 7.18 -19.10 9.31
C ASP A 130 5.86 -18.41 8.92
N GLU A 131 4.98 -18.16 9.88
CA GLU A 131 3.77 -17.37 9.67
C GLU A 131 4.10 -15.94 9.20
N VAL A 132 5.03 -15.26 9.88
CA VAL A 132 5.45 -13.89 9.51
C VAL A 132 6.07 -13.87 8.12
N VAL A 133 6.97 -14.82 7.81
CA VAL A 133 7.63 -14.92 6.51
C VAL A 133 6.61 -15.19 5.40
N SER A 134 5.61 -16.04 5.66
CA SER A 134 4.50 -16.30 4.74
C SER A 134 3.73 -15.02 4.42
N ASP A 135 3.33 -14.27 5.44
CA ASP A 135 2.54 -13.04 5.28
C ASP A 135 3.35 -11.92 4.60
N ILE A 136 4.65 -11.78 4.92
CA ILE A 136 5.56 -10.89 4.19
C ILE A 136 5.56 -11.25 2.71
N LYS A 137 5.78 -12.52 2.36
CA LYS A 137 5.81 -12.97 0.97
C LYS A 137 4.49 -12.74 0.26
N GLN A 138 3.36 -13.00 0.93
CA GLN A 138 2.02 -12.76 0.38
C GLN A 138 1.80 -11.29 0.03
N VAL A 139 2.15 -10.37 0.94
CA VAL A 139 2.03 -8.93 0.68
C VAL A 139 2.95 -8.48 -0.44
N LEU A 140 4.19 -8.97 -0.48
CA LEU A 140 5.16 -8.62 -1.53
C LEU A 140 4.74 -9.14 -2.90
N ASP A 141 4.21 -10.35 -2.98
CA ASP A 141 3.69 -10.93 -4.23
C ASP A 141 2.51 -10.12 -4.77
N PHE A 142 1.55 -9.77 -3.89
CA PHE A 142 0.44 -8.89 -4.25
C PHE A 142 0.94 -7.54 -4.78
N VAL A 143 1.88 -6.91 -4.07
CA VAL A 143 2.44 -5.61 -4.46
C VAL A 143 3.11 -5.70 -5.83
N LYS A 144 3.99 -6.66 -6.03
CA LYS A 144 4.77 -6.81 -7.27
C LYS A 144 3.88 -7.14 -8.46
N THR A 145 2.96 -8.09 -8.31
CA THR A 145 2.03 -8.47 -9.37
C THR A 145 1.11 -7.30 -9.75
N THR A 146 0.65 -6.53 -8.76
CA THR A 146 -0.18 -5.34 -9.00
C THR A 146 0.61 -4.24 -9.70
N ILE A 147 1.85 -3.97 -9.28
CA ILE A 147 2.73 -3.00 -9.95
C ILE A 147 2.95 -3.42 -11.41
N GLN A 148 3.28 -4.69 -11.68
CA GLN A 148 3.48 -5.18 -13.06
C GLN A 148 2.22 -5.00 -13.92
N THR A 149 1.04 -5.25 -13.34
CA THR A 149 -0.25 -5.10 -14.04
C THR A 149 -0.59 -3.64 -14.32
N LEU A 150 -0.37 -2.75 -13.35
CA LEU A 150 -0.82 -1.35 -13.40
C LEU A 150 0.21 -0.40 -14.02
N SER A 151 1.50 -0.65 -13.87
CA SER A 151 2.57 0.20 -14.43
C SER A 151 2.49 0.32 -15.96
N ALA A 152 1.98 -0.71 -16.64
CA ALA A 152 1.70 -0.68 -18.07
C ALA A 152 0.48 0.20 -18.46
N GLN A 153 -0.34 0.62 -17.49
CA GLN A 153 -1.65 1.26 -17.70
C GLN A 153 -1.76 2.68 -17.10
N VAL A 154 -0.75 3.13 -16.35
CA VAL A 154 -0.74 4.44 -15.65
C VAL A 154 -1.04 5.63 -16.58
N PRO A 155 -0.50 5.73 -17.81
CA PRO A 155 -0.77 6.88 -18.68
C PRO A 155 -2.24 7.05 -19.05
N THR A 156 -3.02 5.96 -19.10
CA THR A 156 -4.39 5.94 -19.62
C THR A 156 -5.43 6.33 -18.55
N ARG A 157 -5.15 6.15 -17.27
CA ARG A 157 -6.11 6.38 -16.17
C ARG A 157 -6.12 7.80 -15.62
N ILE A 158 -5.02 8.54 -15.81
CA ILE A 158 -4.88 9.93 -15.33
C ILE A 158 -5.71 10.91 -16.19
N GLN A 159 -6.07 10.54 -17.44
CA GLN A 159 -6.72 11.43 -18.41
C GLN A 159 -8.25 11.56 -18.27
N GLN A 160 -8.88 11.03 -17.22
CA GLN A 160 -10.35 11.03 -17.08
C GLN A 160 -10.90 11.91 -15.94
N CYS A 161 -10.07 12.82 -15.42
CA CYS A 161 -10.44 14.05 -14.74
C CYS A 161 -9.50 15.17 -15.20
#